data_AF-R5G7Y5-F1
#
_entry.id   AF-R5G7Y5-F1
#
_cell.length_a   1.000
_cell.length_b   1.000
_cell.length_c   1.000
_cell.angle_alpha   90.00
_cell.angle_beta   90.00
_cell.angle_gamma   90.00
#
_symmetry.space_group_name_H-M   'P 1'
#
loop_
_entity.id
_entity.type
_entity.pdbx_description
1 polymer ?
#
loop_
_entity_poly.entity_id
_entity_poly.type
_entity_poly.pdbx_seq_one_letter_code
_entity_poly.pdbx_strand_id
1 'polypeptide(L)'
;MSKFVKRSQLQKIYFDRVIHLYFEENLGYTQISHLVPIGRTTILEWVHRYLDSGLDEVIEMKAKKKKRQEEHRGYRRYYYSDVASGGASEKRSVDLERRVQELEEQLFRQTVLAEALNELINVAEENFRIQIRKKAGTKR
;
A
#
# COMPACT_ATOMS: atom_id res chain seq x y z
N MET A 1 19.55 -11.91 -31.15
CA MET A 1 18.37 -12.45 -31.87
C MET A 1 17.11 -11.98 -31.15
N SER A 2 16.37 -11.05 -31.75
CA SER A 2 15.14 -10.51 -31.18
C SER A 2 14.06 -11.59 -31.15
N LYS A 3 13.61 -11.96 -29.95
CA LYS A 3 12.58 -13.01 -29.72
C LYS A 3 11.19 -12.42 -29.94
N PHE A 4 10.86 -12.02 -31.16
CA PHE A 4 9.47 -11.74 -31.52
C PHE A 4 8.72 -13.06 -31.68
N VAL A 5 8.25 -13.62 -30.56
CA VAL A 5 7.22 -14.68 -30.56
C VAL A 5 6.03 -14.11 -31.32
N LYS A 6 5.61 -14.76 -32.42
CA LYS A 6 4.42 -14.35 -33.20
C LYS A 6 3.24 -14.20 -32.24
N ARG A 7 2.73 -12.97 -32.09
CA ARG A 7 1.59 -12.68 -31.21
C ARG A 7 0.37 -13.48 -31.68
N SER A 8 -0.27 -14.21 -30.78
CA SER A 8 -1.55 -14.88 -31.07
C SER A 8 -2.60 -13.85 -31.45
N GLN A 9 -3.65 -14.24 -32.19
CA GLN A 9 -4.70 -13.31 -32.62
C GLN A 9 -5.36 -12.60 -31.41
N LEU A 10 -5.56 -13.32 -30.31
CA LEU A 10 -6.02 -12.77 -29.03
C LEU A 10 -5.05 -11.76 -28.43
N GLN A 11 -3.74 -12.02 -28.51
CA GLN A 11 -2.73 -11.08 -28.02
C GLN A 11 -2.71 -9.78 -28.83
N LYS A 12 -2.94 -9.82 -30.14
CA LYS A 12 -3.01 -8.58 -30.94
C LYS A 12 -4.21 -7.70 -30.58
N ILE A 13 -5.32 -8.31 -30.18
CA ILE A 13 -6.58 -7.59 -29.90
C ILE A 13 -6.59 -7.03 -28.48
N TYR A 14 -6.16 -7.83 -27.50
CA TYR A 14 -6.39 -7.52 -26.08
C TYR A 14 -5.14 -7.13 -25.30
N PHE A 15 -3.92 -7.31 -25.84
CA PHE A 15 -2.70 -7.03 -25.07
C PHE A 15 -2.61 -5.57 -24.64
N ASP A 16 -2.78 -4.62 -25.57
CA ASP A 16 -2.71 -3.20 -25.24
C ASP A 16 -3.81 -2.78 -24.26
N ARG A 17 -5.02 -3.36 -24.41
CA ARG A 17 -6.13 -3.14 -23.48
C ARG A 17 -5.82 -3.65 -22.07
N VAL A 18 -5.19 -4.83 -21.95
CA VAL A 18 -4.77 -5.40 -20.65
C VAL A 18 -3.70 -4.54 -19.98
N ILE A 19 -2.73 -4.02 -20.74
CA ILE A 19 -1.69 -3.13 -20.21
C ILE A 19 -2.30 -1.81 -19.73
N HIS A 20 -3.19 -1.19 -20.50
CA HIS A 20 -3.92 0.02 -20.09
C HIS A 20 -4.75 -0.19 -18.82
N LEU A 21 -5.52 -1.28 -18.75
CA LEU A 21 -6.34 -1.61 -17.57
C LEU A 21 -5.49 -1.79 -16.30
N TYR A 22 -4.28 -2.33 -16.45
CA TYR A 22 -3.37 -2.56 -15.32
C TYR A 22 -2.63 -1.28 -14.88
N PHE A 23 -2.08 -0.50 -15.82
CA PHE A 23 -1.24 0.66 -15.50
C PHE A 23 -2.01 1.96 -15.35
N GLU A 24 -3.04 2.19 -16.16
CA GLU A 24 -3.81 3.45 -16.14
C GLU A 24 -5.02 3.35 -15.20
N GLU A 25 -5.74 2.23 -15.25
CA GLU A 25 -6.94 2.02 -14.43
C GLU A 25 -6.65 1.31 -13.08
N ASN A 26 -5.39 0.90 -12.83
CA ASN A 26 -4.92 0.24 -11.59
C ASN A 26 -5.74 -1.00 -11.18
N LEU A 27 -6.31 -1.72 -12.14
CA LEU A 27 -7.12 -2.90 -11.87
C LEU A 27 -6.27 -4.14 -11.60
N GLY A 28 -6.71 -4.97 -10.65
CA GLY A 28 -6.08 -6.25 -10.34
C GLY A 28 -6.33 -7.32 -11.41
N TYR A 29 -5.43 -8.30 -11.51
CA TYR A 29 -5.49 -9.35 -12.55
C TYR A 29 -6.82 -10.11 -12.63
N THR A 30 -7.48 -10.34 -11.49
CA THR A 30 -8.79 -11.00 -11.43
C THR A 30 -9.90 -10.09 -11.99
N GLN A 31 -9.84 -8.78 -11.71
CA GLN A 31 -10.81 -7.81 -12.24
C GLN A 31 -10.66 -7.68 -13.75
N ILE A 32 -9.41 -7.59 -14.24
CA ILE A 32 -9.12 -7.56 -15.67
C ILE A 32 -9.66 -8.82 -16.37
N SER A 33 -9.53 -10.01 -15.75
CA SER A 33 -10.03 -11.26 -16.35
C SER A 33 -11.56 -11.33 -16.48
N HIS A 34 -12.30 -10.50 -15.75
CA HIS A 34 -13.75 -10.38 -15.93
C HIS A 34 -14.13 -9.37 -17.02
N LEU A 35 -13.20 -8.48 -17.41
CA LEU A 35 -13.42 -7.43 -18.43
C LEU A 35 -12.97 -7.85 -19.83
N VAL A 36 -12.03 -8.79 -19.92
CA VAL A 36 -11.55 -9.34 -21.19
C VAL A 36 -11.67 -10.87 -21.17
N PRO A 37 -11.90 -11.53 -22.32
CA PRO A 37 -12.04 -12.99 -22.41
C PRO A 37 -10.67 -13.68 -22.33
N ILE A 38 -9.91 -13.38 -21.27
CA ILE A 38 -8.54 -13.86 -21.04
C ILE A 38 -8.41 -14.28 -19.58
N GLY A 39 -7.86 -15.47 -19.37
CA GLY A 39 -7.61 -15.99 -18.04
C GLY A 39 -6.60 -15.14 -17.26
N ARG A 40 -6.81 -15.04 -15.94
CA ARG A 40 -5.95 -14.32 -14.99
C ARG A 40 -4.46 -14.65 -15.14
N THR A 41 -4.12 -15.92 -15.36
CA THR A 41 -2.73 -16.39 -15.53
C THR A 41 -2.09 -15.82 -16.79
N THR A 42 -2.83 -15.76 -17.89
CA THR A 42 -2.35 -15.20 -19.17
C THR A 42 -2.15 -13.68 -19.06
N ILE A 43 -3.05 -12.97 -18.39
CA ILE A 43 -2.91 -11.54 -18.09
C ILE A 43 -1.64 -11.28 -17.28
N LEU A 44 -1.41 -12.07 -16.22
CA LEU A 44 -0.21 -11.97 -15.40
C LEU A 44 1.05 -12.16 -16.25
N GLU A 45 1.12 -13.20 -17.06
CA GLU A 45 2.27 -13.44 -17.95
C GLU A 45 2.50 -12.32 -18.97
N TRP A 46 1.45 -11.64 -19.43
CA TRP A 46 1.56 -10.53 -20.38
C TRP A 46 2.12 -9.28 -19.72
N VAL A 47 1.61 -8.93 -18.54
CA VAL A 47 2.11 -7.81 -17.73
C VAL A 47 3.57 -8.05 -17.32
N HIS A 48 3.90 -9.25 -16.86
CA HIS A 48 5.28 -9.61 -16.50
C HIS A 48 6.23 -9.58 -17.70
N ARG A 49 5.80 -10.04 -18.88
CA ARG A 49 6.61 -9.92 -20.11
C ARG A 49 6.80 -8.48 -20.57
N TYR A 50 5.77 -7.65 -20.42
CA TYR A 50 5.85 -6.21 -20.72
C TYR A 50 6.88 -5.54 -19.79
N LEU A 51 6.83 -5.84 -18.49
CA LEU A 51 7.79 -5.38 -17.49
C LEU A 51 9.21 -5.93 -17.70
N ASP A 52 9.36 -7.18 -18.15
CA ASP A 52 10.67 -7.78 -18.45
C ASP A 52 11.24 -7.28 -19.80
N SER A 53 10.41 -6.73 -20.69
CA SER A 53 10.84 -6.25 -22.02
C SER A 53 11.48 -4.86 -22.02
N GLY A 54 11.44 -4.16 -20.89
CA GLY A 54 12.25 -2.97 -20.64
C GLY A 54 12.98 -3.12 -19.31
N LEU A 55 14.29 -2.82 -19.29
CA LEU A 55 15.18 -2.62 -18.13
C LEU A 55 16.27 -3.70 -17.93
N ASP A 56 17.42 -3.45 -18.55
CA ASP A 56 18.71 -4.04 -18.15
C ASP A 56 19.05 -3.77 -16.66
N GLU A 57 18.38 -2.83 -15.97
CA GLU A 57 18.49 -2.61 -14.52
C GLU A 57 17.93 -3.76 -13.65
N VAL A 58 17.09 -4.65 -14.21
CA VAL A 58 16.40 -5.70 -13.44
C VAL A 58 17.26 -6.96 -13.24
N ILE A 59 18.32 -7.15 -14.04
CA ILE A 59 19.21 -8.33 -13.92
C ILE A 59 20.01 -8.27 -12.61
N GLU A 60 20.52 -7.09 -12.24
CA GLU A 60 21.23 -6.89 -10.96
C GLU A 60 20.28 -7.04 -9.75
N MET A 61 19.00 -6.68 -9.93
CA MET A 61 17.94 -6.86 -8.94
C MET A 61 17.49 -8.32 -8.80
N LYS A 62 17.48 -9.12 -9.89
CA LYS A 62 17.16 -10.57 -9.88
C LYS A 62 18.19 -11.39 -9.10
N ALA A 63 19.48 -11.02 -9.15
CA ALA A 63 20.52 -11.63 -8.32
C ALA A 63 20.29 -11.37 -6.81
N LYS A 64 19.91 -10.14 -6.43
CA LYS A 64 19.53 -9.78 -5.06
C LYS A 64 18.21 -10.42 -4.61
N LYS A 65 17.26 -10.66 -5.53
CA LYS A 65 15.96 -11.29 -5.25
C LYS A 65 16.05 -12.79 -4.98
N LYS A 66 16.98 -13.52 -5.59
CA LYS A 66 17.19 -14.97 -5.35
C LYS A 66 17.61 -15.24 -3.89
N LYS A 67 18.48 -14.38 -3.34
CA LYS A 67 18.92 -14.43 -1.93
C LYS A 67 17.76 -14.13 -0.95
N ARG A 68 16.95 -13.10 -1.25
CA ARG A 68 15.72 -12.78 -0.49
C ARG A 68 14.59 -13.83 -0.64
N GLN A 69 14.56 -14.60 -1.72
CA GLN A 69 13.58 -15.67 -1.96
C GLN A 69 13.83 -16.92 -1.12
N GLU A 70 15.09 -17.25 -0.81
CA GLU A 70 15.42 -18.36 0.11
C GLU A 70 15.00 -18.02 1.55
N GLU A 71 15.25 -16.79 2.00
CA GLU A 71 14.77 -16.27 3.29
C GLU A 71 13.22 -16.21 3.33
N HIS A 72 12.58 -15.75 2.26
CA HIS A 72 11.11 -15.74 2.15
C HIS A 72 10.49 -17.13 1.99
N ARG A 73 11.21 -18.15 1.50
CA ARG A 73 10.71 -19.54 1.47
C ARG A 73 10.61 -20.12 2.89
N GLY A 74 11.56 -19.79 3.77
CA GLY A 74 11.48 -20.12 5.20
C GLY A 74 10.32 -19.40 5.88
N TYR A 75 10.18 -18.10 5.64
CA TYR A 75 9.11 -17.28 6.23
C TYR A 75 7.71 -17.68 5.75
N ARG A 76 7.54 -18.00 4.46
CA ARG A 76 6.25 -18.40 3.87
C ARG A 76 5.78 -19.78 4.34
N ARG A 77 6.70 -20.70 4.67
CA ARG A 77 6.37 -22.01 5.24
C ARG A 77 5.93 -21.91 6.71
N TYR A 78 6.51 -20.99 7.47
CA TYR A 78 6.17 -20.77 8.87
C TYR A 78 4.84 -20.00 9.03
N TYR A 79 4.54 -19.08 8.11
CA TYR A 79 3.35 -18.21 8.20
C TYR A 79 2.05 -18.84 7.67
N TYR A 80 2.14 -19.82 6.75
CA TYR A 80 0.95 -20.46 6.15
C TYR A 80 0.44 -21.72 6.87
N SER A 81 1.14 -22.24 7.88
CA SER A 81 0.60 -23.29 8.75
C SER A 81 -0.42 -22.76 9.77
N ASP A 82 -0.30 -21.51 10.20
CA ASP A 82 -1.20 -20.89 11.20
C ASP A 82 -2.57 -20.48 10.63
N VAL A 83 -2.62 -20.06 9.36
CA VAL A 83 -3.86 -19.59 8.72
C VAL A 83 -4.83 -20.69 8.31
N ALA A 84 -4.45 -21.98 8.44
CA ALA A 84 -5.37 -23.09 8.23
C ALA A 84 -6.33 -23.29 9.43
N SER A 85 -6.12 -22.60 10.55
CA SER A 85 -7.07 -22.55 11.67
C SER A 85 -7.98 -21.33 11.54
N GLY A 86 -9.21 -21.55 11.06
CA GLY A 86 -10.21 -20.51 10.76
C GLY A 86 -10.67 -19.62 11.92
N GLY A 87 -10.12 -19.76 13.13
CA GLY A 87 -10.42 -18.92 14.30
C GLY A 87 -9.64 -17.60 14.41
N ALA A 88 -8.71 -17.31 13.50
CA ALA A 88 -7.84 -16.13 13.57
C ALA A 88 -8.40 -14.87 12.88
N SER A 89 -9.38 -15.00 11.98
CA SER A 89 -9.92 -13.87 11.21
C SER A 89 -10.80 -12.94 12.07
N GLU A 90 -11.63 -13.53 12.93
CA GLU A 90 -12.59 -12.80 13.78
C GLU A 90 -11.92 -12.14 14.99
N LYS A 91 -10.87 -12.78 15.53
CA LYS A 91 -10.05 -12.17 16.58
C LYS A 91 -9.31 -10.93 16.08
N ARG A 92 -8.81 -10.97 14.83
CA ARG A 92 -8.15 -9.82 14.20
C ARG A 92 -9.10 -8.64 13.97
N SER A 93 -10.35 -8.87 13.59
CA SER A 93 -11.32 -7.77 13.44
C SER A 93 -11.65 -7.13 14.79
N VAL A 94 -11.85 -7.93 15.84
CA VAL A 94 -12.11 -7.42 17.20
C VAL A 94 -10.89 -6.67 17.77
N ASP A 95 -9.68 -7.17 17.53
CA ASP A 95 -8.44 -6.50 17.97
C ASP A 95 -8.23 -5.16 17.22
N LEU A 96 -8.59 -5.10 15.94
CA LEU A 96 -8.54 -3.87 15.15
C LEU A 96 -9.56 -2.83 15.64
N GLU A 97 -10.80 -3.23 15.90
CA GLU A 97 -11.85 -2.35 16.43
C GLU A 97 -11.46 -1.78 17.81
N ARG A 98 -10.93 -2.63 18.70
CA ARG A 98 -10.40 -2.18 19.99
C ARG A 98 -9.30 -1.14 19.80
N ARG A 99 -8.40 -1.35 18.85
CA ARG A 99 -7.30 -0.41 18.60
C ARG A 99 -7.80 0.93 18.08
N VAL A 100 -8.83 0.94 17.24
CA VAL A 100 -9.46 2.17 16.78
C VAL A 100 -10.06 2.94 17.96
N GLN A 101 -10.82 2.27 18.81
CA GLN A 101 -11.43 2.89 19.98
C GLN A 101 -10.38 3.49 20.94
N GLU A 102 -9.31 2.74 21.23
CA GLU A 102 -8.20 3.25 22.06
C GLU A 102 -7.55 4.50 21.45
N LEU A 103 -7.35 4.51 20.13
CA LEU A 103 -6.73 5.63 19.42
C LEU A 103 -7.65 6.85 19.43
N GLU A 104 -8.96 6.66 19.26
CA GLU A 104 -9.95 7.74 19.33
C GLU A 104 -10.01 8.36 20.73
N GLU A 105 -9.98 7.54 21.79
CA GLU A 105 -9.92 8.05 23.16
C GLU A 105 -8.63 8.85 23.44
N GLN A 106 -7.49 8.36 22.94
CA GLN A 106 -6.21 9.07 23.08
C GLN A 106 -6.26 10.42 22.36
N LEU A 107 -6.82 10.44 21.15
CA LEU A 107 -6.97 11.66 20.36
C LEU A 107 -7.88 12.65 21.08
N PHE A 108 -9.02 12.19 21.60
CA PHE A 108 -9.94 13.04 22.36
C PHE A 108 -9.26 13.67 23.59
N ARG A 109 -8.54 12.89 24.39
CA ARG A 109 -7.80 13.41 25.57
C ARG A 109 -6.76 14.45 25.17
N GLN A 110 -6.04 14.23 24.07
CA GLN A 110 -5.05 15.17 23.57
C GLN A 110 -5.69 16.47 23.07
N THR A 111 -6.81 16.38 22.36
CA THR A 111 -7.55 17.55 21.87
C THR A 111 -8.05 18.41 23.03
N VAL A 112 -8.73 17.81 24.02
CA VAL A 112 -9.23 18.53 25.19
C VAL A 112 -8.09 19.21 25.96
N LEU A 113 -6.97 18.50 26.16
CA LEU A 113 -5.80 19.06 26.83
C LEU A 113 -5.21 20.23 26.04
N ALA A 114 -5.08 20.10 24.71
CA ALA A 114 -4.55 21.15 23.86
C ALA A 114 -5.44 22.41 23.88
N GLU A 115 -6.76 22.24 23.84
CA GLU A 115 -7.73 23.34 23.98
C GLU A 115 -7.61 24.02 25.33
N ALA A 116 -7.58 23.25 26.43
CA ALA A 116 -7.42 23.81 27.77
C ALA A 116 -6.09 24.57 27.95
N LEU A 117 -4.99 24.06 27.41
CA LEU A 117 -3.69 24.75 27.42
C LEU A 117 -3.73 26.04 26.61
N ASN A 118 -4.39 26.05 25.45
CA ASN A 118 -4.56 27.27 24.66
C ASN A 118 -5.35 28.33 25.43
N GLU A 119 -6.41 27.95 26.13
CA GLU A 119 -7.16 28.89 26.96
C GLU A 119 -6.36 29.39 28.17
N LEU A 120 -5.59 28.52 28.81
CA LEU A 120 -4.68 28.93 29.89
C LEU A 120 -3.67 29.97 29.39
N ILE A 121 -3.14 29.79 28.17
CA ILE A 121 -2.26 30.77 27.53
C ILE A 121 -3.03 32.08 27.30
N ASN A 122 -4.25 32.04 26.73
CA ASN A 122 -5.05 33.24 26.51
C ASN A 122 -5.26 34.05 27.81
N VAL A 123 -5.72 33.38 28.87
CA VAL A 123 -5.96 34.00 30.18
C VAL A 123 -4.67 34.59 30.77
N ALA A 124 -3.54 33.90 30.63
CA ALA A 124 -2.25 34.40 31.09
C ALA A 124 -1.80 35.64 30.31
N GLU A 125 -1.94 35.64 28.99
CA GLU A 125 -1.60 36.80 28.16
C GLU A 125 -2.46 38.03 28.51
N GLU A 126 -3.76 37.83 28.76
CA GLU A 126 -4.68 38.89 29.15
C GLU A 126 -4.38 39.46 30.54
N ASN A 127 -4.23 38.59 31.54
CA ASN A 127 -4.05 39.01 32.94
C ASN A 127 -2.68 39.64 33.20
N PHE A 128 -1.62 39.07 32.62
CA PHE A 128 -0.25 39.54 32.83
C PHE A 128 0.22 40.54 31.76
N ARG A 129 -0.57 40.76 30.70
CA ARG A 129 -0.24 41.64 29.56
C ARG A 129 1.10 41.30 28.90
N ILE A 130 1.44 40.02 28.86
CA ILE A 130 2.64 39.48 28.21
C ILE A 130 2.24 38.70 26.96
N GLN A 131 3.10 38.66 25.94
CA GLN A 131 2.90 37.82 24.76
C GLN A 131 3.74 36.55 24.89
N ILE A 132 3.07 35.42 25.08
CA ILE A 132 3.70 34.10 25.22
C ILE A 132 3.78 33.42 23.84
N ARG A 133 2.73 33.54 23.02
CA ARG A 133 2.75 33.06 21.63
C ARG A 133 3.41 34.09 20.70
N LYS A 134 4.26 33.60 19.78
CA LYS A 134 4.74 34.42 18.66
C LYS A 134 3.58 34.73 17.71
N LYS A 135 3.45 35.99 17.29
CA LYS A 135 2.53 36.36 16.21
C LYS A 135 3.00 35.75 14.89
N ALA A 136 2.07 35.24 14.10
CA ALA A 136 2.36 34.76 12.76
C ALA A 136 3.04 35.88 11.95
N GLY A 137 4.24 35.61 11.43
CA GLY A 137 5.01 36.56 10.61
C GLY A 137 6.22 37.23 11.30
N THR A 138 6.47 37.03 12.59
CA THR A 138 7.70 37.53 13.22
C THR A 138 8.91 36.69 12.80
N LYS A 139 9.69 37.18 11.82
CA LYS A 139 10.99 36.59 11.45
C LYS A 139 11.91 36.58 12.69
N ARG A 140 12.71 35.51 12.81
CA ARG A 140 13.74 35.38 13.84
C ARG A 140 14.79 36.47 13.70
#